data_AF-A0A350YE52-F1
#
_entry.id   AF-A0A350YE52-F1
#
_cell.length_a   1.000
_cell.length_b   1.000
_cell.length_c   1.000
_cell.angle_alpha   90.00
_cell.angle_beta   90.00
_cell.angle_gamma   90.00
#
_symmetry.space_group_name_H-M   'P 1'
#
loop_
_entity.id
_entity.type
_entity.pdbx_description
1 polymer ?
#
loop_
_entity_poly.entity_id
_entity_poly.type
_entity_poly.pdbx_seq_one_letter_code
_entity_poly.pdbx_strand_id
1 'polypeptide(L)'
;MNEQDIEKLIHTIESISVVDCPDVSIAMPMHSQVLPPQPWDQKAFKEKLGIILPLSITNLWYQTSGLRLFEDVNYGQWGLILWSANQVITEQEKRIAQRKEDFRPGDLIIGEFLGDADLIVLRCDAASPDFGNVMIALPLDSREEWYFAANSLENFLSQFLAACGNKFWQVPGLLSAEQGTALEAVIDTLG
;
A
#
# COMPACT_ATOMS: atom_id res chain seq x y z
N MET A 1 8.77 15.01 -10.41
CA MET A 1 8.13 14.30 -9.29
C MET A 1 7.34 15.34 -8.54
N ASN A 2 6.01 15.30 -8.62
CA ASN A 2 5.16 16.44 -8.27
C ASN A 2 4.42 16.15 -6.96
N GLU A 3 4.59 17.00 -5.95
CA GLU A 3 3.79 17.00 -4.70
C GLU A 3 2.27 16.84 -4.95
N GLN A 4 1.82 17.31 -6.11
CA GLN A 4 0.43 17.25 -6.58
C GLN A 4 -0.14 15.82 -6.68
N ASP A 5 0.68 14.78 -6.80
CA ASP A 5 0.16 13.42 -7.03
C ASP A 5 -0.36 12.78 -5.73
N ILE A 6 0.32 12.99 -4.59
CA ILE A 6 -0.17 12.55 -3.27
C ILE A 6 -1.42 13.34 -2.86
N GLU A 7 -1.42 14.65 -3.09
CA GLU A 7 -2.57 15.51 -2.76
C GLU A 7 -3.84 15.08 -3.53
N LYS A 8 -3.72 14.81 -4.83
CA LYS A 8 -4.83 14.26 -5.63
C LYS A 8 -5.31 12.91 -5.11
N LEU A 9 -4.40 12.03 -4.70
CA LEU A 9 -4.76 10.73 -4.14
C LEU A 9 -5.55 10.89 -2.84
N ILE A 10 -5.12 11.79 -1.94
CA ILE A 10 -5.82 12.08 -0.70
C ILE A 10 -7.26 12.56 -0.98
N HIS A 11 -7.43 13.54 -1.88
CA HIS A 11 -8.77 13.99 -2.26
C HIS A 11 -9.63 12.89 -2.90
N THR A 12 -9.01 12.01 -3.69
CA THR A 12 -9.71 10.85 -4.25
C THR A 12 -10.20 9.92 -3.13
N ILE A 13 -9.36 9.62 -2.14
CA ILE A 13 -9.72 8.78 -0.98
C ILE A 13 -10.88 9.40 -0.19
N GLU A 14 -10.83 10.70 0.07
CA GLU A 14 -11.90 11.43 0.76
C GLU A 14 -13.24 11.33 0.01
N SER A 15 -13.21 11.34 -1.33
CA SER A 15 -14.41 11.26 -2.15
C SER A 15 -15.04 9.86 -2.20
N ILE A 16 -14.26 8.80 -1.98
CA ILE A 16 -14.71 7.41 -2.12
C ILE A 16 -15.68 7.01 -1.02
N SER A 17 -15.51 7.53 0.21
CA SER A 17 -16.34 7.37 1.44
C SER A 17 -16.91 5.97 1.76
N VAL A 18 -17.75 5.38 0.90
CA VAL A 18 -18.28 4.01 1.01
C VAL A 18 -18.31 3.35 -0.37
N VAL A 19 -17.74 2.14 -0.47
CA VAL A 19 -17.82 1.30 -1.68
C VAL A 19 -18.41 -0.07 -1.31
N ASP A 20 -19.43 -0.48 -2.05
CA ASP A 20 -19.94 -1.85 -1.98
C ASP A 20 -19.14 -2.74 -2.93
N CYS A 21 -18.62 -3.86 -2.43
CA CYS A 21 -17.93 -4.84 -3.28
C CYS A 21 -18.99 -5.75 -3.96
N PRO A 22 -19.17 -5.70 -5.29
CA PRO A 22 -20.28 -6.39 -5.97
C PRO A 22 -20.12 -7.91 -6.05
N ASP A 23 -18.92 -8.45 -5.79
CA ASP A 23 -18.58 -9.87 -6.01
C ASP A 23 -18.60 -10.74 -4.74
N VAL A 24 -19.08 -10.22 -3.61
CA VAL A 24 -19.24 -10.99 -2.36
C VAL A 24 -20.74 -11.25 -2.12
N SER A 25 -21.11 -12.48 -1.74
CA SER A 25 -22.51 -12.89 -1.54
C SER A 25 -23.25 -12.15 -0.41
N ILE A 26 -22.53 -11.31 0.34
CA ILE A 26 -23.02 -10.44 1.39
C ILE A 26 -22.42 -9.06 1.11
N ALA A 27 -23.26 -8.02 1.02
CA ALA A 27 -22.79 -6.65 0.90
C ALA A 27 -21.91 -6.30 2.11
N MET A 28 -20.63 -6.07 1.85
CA MET A 28 -19.66 -5.61 2.85
C MET A 28 -19.37 -4.14 2.55
N PRO A 29 -20.01 -3.19 3.25
CA PRO A 29 -19.72 -1.78 3.05
C PRO A 29 -18.27 -1.52 3.49
N MET A 30 -17.44 -1.12 2.53
CA MET A 30 -16.04 -0.80 2.79
C MET A 30 -15.87 0.70 2.96
N HIS A 31 -15.16 1.11 4.01
CA HIS A 31 -14.91 2.51 4.32
C HIS A 31 -13.46 2.89 4.08
N SER A 32 -13.26 4.09 3.55
CA SER A 32 -11.95 4.71 3.42
C SER A 32 -11.91 6.01 4.22
N GLN A 33 -10.83 6.22 4.96
CA GLN A 33 -10.64 7.35 5.85
C GLN A 33 -9.21 7.88 5.74
N VAL A 34 -9.11 9.20 5.58
CA VAL A 34 -7.87 9.96 5.76
C VAL A 34 -7.82 10.44 7.21
N LEU A 35 -6.76 10.09 7.93
CA LEU A 35 -6.58 10.56 9.31
C LEU A 35 -5.99 11.98 9.31
N PRO A 36 -6.46 12.87 10.21
CA PRO A 36 -5.99 14.25 10.25
C PRO A 36 -4.47 14.30 10.46
N PRO A 37 -3.76 15.27 9.86
CA PRO A 37 -2.32 15.38 10.01
C PRO A 37 -1.94 15.51 11.47
N GLN A 38 -0.82 14.88 11.85
CA GLN A 38 -0.24 15.01 13.17
C GLN A 38 1.19 15.51 13.04
N PRO A 39 1.67 16.36 13.97
CA PRO A 39 3.05 16.75 14.01
C PRO A 39 3.96 15.53 14.13
N TRP A 40 5.01 15.50 13.32
CA TRP A 40 6.07 14.51 13.38
C TRP A 40 7.41 15.20 13.13
N ASP A 41 8.47 14.68 13.74
CA ASP A 41 9.81 15.26 13.66
C ASP A 41 10.66 14.41 12.71
N GLN A 42 10.88 14.93 11.50
CA GLN A 42 11.69 14.27 10.47
C GLN A 42 13.16 14.07 10.91
N LYS A 43 13.70 14.99 11.72
CA LYS A 43 15.07 14.88 12.23
C LYS A 43 15.16 13.75 13.25
N ALA A 44 14.25 13.73 14.23
CA ALA A 44 14.21 12.65 15.22
C ALA A 44 13.96 11.28 14.56
N PHE A 45 13.11 11.23 13.54
CA PHE A 45 12.85 10.02 12.75
C PHE A 45 14.14 9.50 12.08
N LYS A 46 14.87 10.39 11.41
CA LYS A 46 16.15 10.06 10.77
C LYS A 46 17.21 9.63 11.78
N GLU A 47 17.30 10.30 12.92
CA GLU A 47 18.23 9.93 13.99
C GLU A 47 17.94 8.54 14.58
N LYS A 48 16.66 8.19 14.69
CA LYS A 48 16.24 6.91 15.26
C LYS A 48 16.42 5.73 14.31
N LEU A 49 16.03 5.89 13.04
CA LEU A 49 16.05 4.77 12.07
C LEU A 49 17.27 4.79 11.13
N GLY A 50 17.98 5.91 11.02
CA GLY A 50 19.17 6.02 10.17
C GLY A 50 18.89 5.94 8.66
N ILE A 51 17.64 6.11 8.23
CA ILE A 51 17.22 5.99 6.83
C ILE A 51 16.93 7.33 6.17
N ILE A 52 16.96 7.36 4.83
CA ILE A 52 16.54 8.51 4.02
C ILE A 52 15.14 8.22 3.50
N LEU A 53 14.19 9.09 3.82
CA LEU A 53 12.79 8.89 3.40
C LEU A 53 12.59 9.35 1.94
N PRO A 54 11.90 8.55 1.12
CA PRO A 54 11.34 9.02 -0.15
C PRO A 54 10.42 10.22 0.05
N LEU A 55 10.36 11.14 -0.92
CA LEU A 55 9.52 12.34 -0.81
C LEU A 55 8.02 12.00 -0.67
N SER A 56 7.60 10.91 -1.30
CA SER A 56 6.23 10.42 -1.31
C SER A 56 5.66 10.18 0.10
N ILE A 57 6.38 9.44 0.94
CA ILE A 57 5.95 9.14 2.31
C ILE A 57 6.00 10.38 3.20
N THR A 58 6.98 11.27 2.99
CA THR A 58 7.03 12.52 3.76
C THR A 58 5.86 13.44 3.43
N ASN A 59 5.50 13.54 2.15
CA ASN A 59 4.34 14.33 1.71
C ASN A 59 3.04 13.76 2.27
N LEU A 60 2.91 12.43 2.29
CA LEU A 60 1.76 11.78 2.88
C LEU A 60 1.62 12.12 4.37
N TRP A 61 2.72 12.09 5.13
CA TRP A 61 2.69 12.42 6.56
C TRP A 61 2.54 13.91 6.87
N TYR A 62 2.87 14.81 5.94
CA TYR A 62 2.56 16.24 6.09
C TYR A 62 1.06 16.53 5.93
N GLN A 63 0.37 15.75 5.11
CA GLN A 63 -1.05 15.95 4.84
C GLN A 63 -1.96 15.09 5.73
N THR A 64 -1.45 13.97 6.25
CA THR A 64 -2.24 12.97 6.97
C THR A 64 -1.42 12.36 8.11
N SER A 65 -2.08 11.81 9.13
CA SER A 65 -1.40 10.94 10.11
C SER A 65 -1.52 9.46 9.75
N GLY A 66 -2.03 9.12 8.57
CA GLY A 66 -2.24 7.75 8.17
C GLY A 66 -3.51 7.61 7.34
N LEU A 67 -3.66 6.44 6.73
CA LEU A 67 -4.79 6.09 5.87
C LEU A 67 -5.39 4.78 6.34
N ARG A 68 -6.71 4.69 6.30
CA ARG A 68 -7.47 3.44 6.38
C ARG A 68 -8.22 3.30 5.07
N LEU A 69 -7.93 2.27 4.28
CA LEU A 69 -8.45 2.13 2.93
C LEU A 69 -9.23 0.82 2.80
N PHE A 70 -10.47 0.92 2.33
CA PHE A 70 -11.38 -0.20 2.12
C PHE A 70 -11.51 -1.12 3.35
N GLU A 71 -11.59 -0.51 4.54
CA GLU A 71 -11.82 -1.23 5.80
C GLU A 71 -13.25 -1.76 5.83
N ASP A 72 -13.42 -3.08 5.96
CA ASP A 72 -14.74 -3.67 6.17
C ASP A 72 -15.28 -3.29 7.56
N VAL A 73 -16.47 -2.69 7.58
CA VAL A 73 -17.15 -2.24 8.81
C VAL A 73 -17.58 -3.40 9.69
N ASN A 74 -17.89 -4.56 9.10
CA ASN A 74 -18.51 -5.65 9.84
C ASN A 74 -17.50 -6.44 10.66
N TYR A 75 -16.34 -6.75 10.07
CA TYR A 75 -15.34 -7.63 10.68
C TYR A 75 -13.98 -6.96 10.87
N GLY A 76 -13.68 -5.86 10.18
CA GLY A 76 -12.36 -5.20 10.24
C GLY A 76 -11.22 -6.09 9.73
N GLN A 77 -11.56 -7.10 8.91
CA GLN A 77 -10.60 -8.10 8.40
C GLN A 77 -10.15 -7.80 6.97
N TRP A 78 -10.76 -6.83 6.31
CA TRP A 78 -10.38 -6.40 4.98
C TRP A 78 -9.87 -4.97 5.02
N GLY A 79 -8.92 -4.67 4.15
CA GLY A 79 -8.45 -3.31 3.91
C GLY A 79 -6.97 -3.15 4.18
N LEU A 80 -6.53 -1.91 4.07
CA LEU A 80 -5.14 -1.51 4.25
C LEU A 80 -5.07 -0.38 5.27
N ILE A 81 -4.12 -0.48 6.20
CA ILE A 81 -3.75 0.60 7.09
C ILE A 81 -2.35 1.10 6.71
N LEU A 82 -2.22 2.39 6.44
CA LEU A 82 -0.93 3.09 6.45
C LEU A 82 -0.80 3.90 7.74
N TRP A 83 0.30 3.72 8.44
CA TRP A 83 0.53 4.25 9.77
C TRP A 83 1.07 5.69 9.77
N SER A 84 0.89 6.37 10.89
CA SER A 84 1.60 7.63 11.19
C SER A 84 3.10 7.39 11.31
N ALA A 85 3.90 8.44 11.09
CA ALA A 85 5.35 8.38 11.30
C ALA A 85 5.72 7.87 12.72
N ASN A 86 4.97 8.27 13.75
CA ASN A 86 5.20 7.86 15.13
C ASN A 86 4.87 6.38 15.37
N GLN A 87 3.78 5.89 14.76
CA GLN A 87 3.41 4.47 14.82
C GLN A 87 4.43 3.62 14.08
N VAL A 88 4.89 4.05 12.90
CA VAL A 88 5.94 3.36 12.13
C VAL A 88 7.16 3.13 13.00
N ILE A 89 7.64 4.13 13.72
CA ILE A 89 8.78 3.98 14.64
C ILE A 89 8.55 2.85 15.65
N THR A 90 7.35 2.76 16.21
CA THR A 90 7.02 1.81 17.27
C THR A 90 6.83 0.38 16.73
N GLU A 91 6.13 0.25 15.60
CA GLU A 91 5.87 -1.05 14.97
C GLU A 91 7.10 -1.60 14.25
N GLN A 92 7.92 -0.76 13.62
CA GLN A 92 9.14 -1.15 12.91
C GLN A 92 10.04 -2.04 13.76
N GLU A 93 10.38 -1.59 14.98
CA GLU A 93 11.26 -2.33 15.88
C GLU A 93 10.67 -3.70 16.25
N LYS A 94 9.37 -3.73 16.56
CA LYS A 94 8.65 -4.94 16.96
C LYS A 94 8.58 -5.96 15.82
N ARG A 95 8.21 -5.52 14.60
CA ARG A 95 8.02 -6.40 13.44
C ARG A 95 9.35 -6.92 12.90
N ILE A 96 10.38 -6.07 12.83
CA ILE A 96 11.73 -6.51 12.44
C ILE A 96 12.30 -7.50 13.45
N ALA A 97 12.08 -7.30 14.75
CA ALA A 97 12.60 -8.23 15.76
C ALA A 97 12.02 -9.65 15.64
N GLN A 98 10.83 -9.80 15.07
CA GLN A 98 10.19 -11.11 14.86
C GLN A 98 10.80 -11.90 13.70
N ARG A 99 11.36 -11.21 12.69
CA ARG A 99 11.82 -11.80 11.42
C ARG A 99 13.05 -11.08 10.85
N LYS A 100 14.06 -10.88 11.70
CA LYS A 100 15.19 -9.99 11.44
C LYS A 100 15.96 -10.35 10.17
N GLU A 101 16.01 -11.63 9.84
CA GLU A 101 16.67 -12.20 8.67
C GLU A 101 16.06 -11.77 7.34
N ASP A 102 14.75 -11.45 7.31
CA ASP A 102 14.04 -11.11 6.08
C ASP A 102 14.14 -9.61 5.73
N PHE A 103 14.42 -8.78 6.74
CA PHE A 103 14.53 -7.32 6.57
C PHE A 103 15.97 -6.90 6.31
N ARG A 104 16.12 -6.01 5.34
CA ARG A 104 17.39 -5.36 4.95
C ARG A 104 17.48 -3.97 5.56
N PRO A 105 18.69 -3.44 5.76
CA PRO A 105 18.88 -2.01 5.99
C PRO A 105 18.11 -1.18 4.95
N GLY A 106 17.49 -0.10 5.42
CA GLY A 106 16.64 0.75 4.58
C GLY A 106 15.23 0.21 4.35
N ASP A 107 14.84 -0.99 4.79
CA ASP A 107 13.42 -1.36 4.80
C ASP A 107 12.66 -0.54 5.85
N LEU A 108 11.54 0.03 5.45
CA LEU A 108 10.63 0.73 6.34
C LEU A 108 9.22 0.14 6.23
N ILE A 109 8.69 -0.40 7.32
CA ILE A 109 7.34 -0.91 7.38
C ILE A 109 6.40 0.27 7.61
N ILE A 110 5.57 0.58 6.61
CA ILE A 110 4.71 1.78 6.62
C ILE A 110 3.24 1.45 6.90
N GLY A 111 2.89 0.16 6.99
CA GLY A 111 1.51 -0.27 7.15
C GLY A 111 1.35 -1.78 7.08
N GLU A 112 0.09 -2.21 7.11
CA GLU A 112 -0.29 -3.62 7.02
C GLU A 112 -1.65 -3.80 6.35
N PHE A 113 -1.84 -4.93 5.69
CA PHE A 113 -3.16 -5.39 5.30
C PHE A 113 -3.86 -6.05 6.49
N LEU A 114 -5.16 -5.79 6.60
CA LEU A 114 -6.01 -6.42 7.58
C LEU A 114 -6.26 -7.90 7.22
N GLY A 115 -6.51 -8.72 8.23
CA GLY A 115 -6.77 -10.17 8.08
C GLY A 115 -5.51 -11.03 8.00
N ASP A 116 -4.68 -10.81 6.98
CA ASP A 116 -3.60 -11.74 6.62
C ASP A 116 -2.22 -11.40 7.22
N ALA A 117 -2.13 -10.29 7.96
CA ALA A 117 -0.90 -9.79 8.58
C ALA A 117 0.25 -9.46 7.60
N ASP A 118 -0.05 -9.31 6.31
CA ASP A 118 0.89 -8.84 5.30
C ASP A 118 1.35 -7.42 5.62
N LEU A 119 2.64 -7.15 5.51
CA LEU A 119 3.23 -5.85 5.80
C LEU A 119 3.56 -5.08 4.53
N ILE A 120 3.37 -3.76 4.55
CA ILE A 120 3.81 -2.87 3.47
C ILE A 120 5.20 -2.35 3.79
N VAL A 121 6.17 -2.68 2.95
CA VAL A 121 7.57 -2.31 3.11
C VAL A 121 7.98 -1.32 2.03
N LEU A 122 8.49 -0.16 2.44
CA LEU A 122 9.04 0.88 1.58
C LEU A 122 10.58 0.84 1.63
N ARG A 123 11.22 0.79 0.47
CA ARG A 123 12.68 0.82 0.34
C ARG A 123 13.20 2.25 0.50
N CYS A 124 13.99 2.47 1.54
CA CYS A 124 14.53 3.77 1.97
C CYS A 124 16.07 3.80 1.98
N ASP A 125 16.70 2.91 1.21
CA ASP A 125 18.15 2.92 0.99
C ASP A 125 18.50 3.75 -0.26
N ALA A 126 18.97 4.99 -0.05
CA ALA A 126 19.27 5.92 -1.15
C ALA A 126 20.44 5.49 -2.05
N ALA A 127 21.27 4.53 -1.61
CA ALA A 127 22.34 3.97 -2.43
C ALA A 127 21.87 2.82 -3.31
N SER A 128 20.65 2.30 -3.08
CA SER A 128 20.11 1.15 -3.78
C SER A 128 19.26 1.57 -4.99
N PRO A 129 19.31 0.84 -6.12
CA PRO A 129 18.47 1.12 -7.29
C PRO A 129 16.97 0.92 -7.04
N ASP A 130 16.60 0.25 -5.94
CA ASP A 130 15.20 0.01 -5.55
C ASP A 130 14.65 1.07 -4.58
N PHE A 131 15.33 2.22 -4.40
CA PHE A 131 14.86 3.31 -3.55
C PHE A 131 13.46 3.80 -3.94
N GLY A 132 12.54 3.85 -2.98
CA GLY A 132 11.15 4.24 -3.15
C GLY A 132 10.21 3.09 -3.54
N ASN A 133 10.74 1.90 -3.85
CA ASN A 133 9.91 0.75 -4.18
C ASN A 133 9.07 0.28 -2.98
N VAL A 134 7.88 -0.22 -3.28
CA VAL A 134 6.95 -0.79 -2.32
C VAL A 134 6.87 -2.30 -2.53
N MET A 135 7.05 -3.04 -1.45
CA MET A 135 6.96 -4.49 -1.39
C MET A 135 5.89 -4.91 -0.38
N ILE A 136 5.27 -6.06 -0.60
CA ILE A 136 4.38 -6.70 0.37
C ILE A 136 5.12 -7.88 0.96
N ALA A 137 5.42 -7.78 2.25
CA ALA A 137 6.05 -8.84 3.02
C ALA A 137 4.99 -9.79 3.55
N LEU A 138 4.96 -11.00 2.99
CA LEU A 138 4.06 -12.07 3.40
C LEU A 138 4.52 -12.64 4.75
N PRO A 139 3.62 -13.05 5.66
CA PRO A 139 3.95 -13.37 7.05
C PRO A 139 4.84 -14.59 7.24
N LEU A 140 4.83 -15.54 6.30
CA LEU A 140 5.54 -16.83 6.41
C LEU A 140 6.67 -17.00 5.40
N ASP A 141 6.64 -16.25 4.30
CA ASP A 141 7.54 -16.41 3.15
C ASP A 141 8.78 -15.54 3.28
N SER A 142 9.92 -16.03 2.81
CA SER A 142 11.18 -15.29 2.90
C SER A 142 11.16 -14.06 2.00
N ARG A 143 12.13 -13.15 2.21
CA ARG A 143 12.23 -11.92 1.42
C ARG A 143 12.17 -12.13 -0.09
N GLU A 144 12.80 -13.20 -0.58
CA GLU A 144 12.89 -13.52 -2.00
C GLU A 144 11.52 -13.76 -2.64
N GLU A 145 10.53 -14.11 -1.82
CA GLU A 145 9.15 -14.40 -2.21
C GLU A 145 8.21 -13.21 -1.98
N TRP A 146 8.69 -12.12 -1.37
CA TRP A 146 7.91 -10.91 -1.17
C TRP A 146 7.47 -10.30 -2.49
N TYR A 147 6.21 -9.88 -2.54
CA TYR A 147 5.63 -9.35 -3.76
C TYR A 147 6.12 -7.92 -4.02
N PHE A 148 6.65 -7.67 -5.21
CA PHE A 148 6.91 -6.33 -5.69
C PHE A 148 5.58 -5.67 -6.08
N ALA A 149 5.12 -4.70 -5.28
CA ALA A 149 3.81 -4.10 -5.47
C ALA A 149 3.84 -2.88 -6.40
N ALA A 150 4.83 -2.01 -6.24
CA ALA A 150 5.01 -0.85 -7.11
C ALA A 150 6.42 -0.25 -6.97
N ASN A 151 6.79 0.59 -7.94
CA ASN A 151 8.03 1.37 -7.92
C ASN A 151 7.94 2.68 -7.10
N SER A 152 6.75 3.03 -6.60
CA SER A 152 6.55 4.18 -5.71
C SER A 152 5.29 4.02 -4.87
N LEU A 153 5.19 4.79 -3.78
CA LEU A 153 4.02 4.81 -2.91
C LEU A 153 2.77 5.34 -3.63
N GLU A 154 2.91 6.38 -4.46
CA GLU A 154 1.82 6.93 -5.28
C GLU A 154 1.25 5.88 -6.22
N ASN A 155 2.13 5.14 -6.91
CA ASN A 155 1.73 4.12 -7.85
C ASN A 155 1.07 2.94 -7.13
N PHE A 156 1.58 2.56 -5.95
CA PHE A 156 0.94 1.57 -5.08
C PHE A 156 -0.49 2.01 -4.69
N LEU A 157 -0.64 3.22 -4.14
CA LEU A 157 -1.95 3.75 -3.73
C LEU A 157 -2.92 3.88 -4.91
N SER A 158 -2.45 4.38 -6.05
CA SER A 158 -3.26 4.53 -7.27
C SER A 158 -3.79 3.19 -7.75
N GLN A 159 -2.93 2.16 -7.80
CA GLN A 159 -3.34 0.82 -8.21
C GLN A 159 -4.30 0.19 -7.18
N PHE A 160 -4.11 0.44 -5.89
CA PHE A 160 -4.99 -0.08 -4.84
C PHE A 160 -6.40 0.51 -4.91
N LEU A 161 -6.49 1.81 -5.16
CA LEU A 161 -7.75 2.49 -5.37
C LEU A 161 -8.43 2.01 -6.65
N ALA A 162 -7.69 1.87 -7.75
CA ALA A 162 -8.23 1.38 -9.02
C ALA A 162 -8.74 -0.07 -8.92
N ALA A 163 -8.09 -0.90 -8.11
CA ALA A 163 -8.52 -2.27 -7.83
C ALA A 163 -9.64 -2.37 -6.77
N CYS A 164 -10.20 -1.24 -6.31
CA CYS A 164 -11.25 -1.19 -5.29
C CYS A 164 -10.90 -1.96 -4.01
N GLY A 165 -9.63 -1.90 -3.59
CA GLY A 165 -9.17 -2.56 -2.36
C GLY A 165 -8.79 -4.02 -2.51
N ASN A 166 -8.76 -4.57 -3.73
CA ASN A 166 -8.24 -5.91 -3.97
C ASN A 166 -6.72 -5.95 -3.92
N LYS A 167 -6.17 -6.93 -3.20
CA LYS A 167 -4.73 -7.19 -3.14
C LYS A 167 -4.20 -7.59 -4.52
N PHE A 168 -2.94 -7.26 -4.78
CA PHE A 168 -2.24 -7.60 -6.03
C PHE A 168 -2.90 -7.08 -7.31
N TRP A 169 -3.66 -5.99 -7.19
CA TRP A 169 -4.28 -5.31 -8.33
C TRP A 169 -5.29 -6.17 -9.11
N GLN A 170 -5.86 -7.18 -8.46
CA GLN A 170 -6.91 -7.98 -9.09
C GLN A 170 -8.15 -7.11 -9.29
N VAL A 171 -8.53 -6.89 -10.55
CA VAL A 171 -9.73 -6.13 -10.89
C VAL A 171 -10.95 -7.08 -10.79
N PRO A 172 -11.98 -6.76 -9.99
CA PRO A 172 -13.23 -7.53 -9.99
C PRO A 172 -13.80 -7.58 -11.41
N GLY A 173 -14.11 -8.79 -11.90
CA GLY A 173 -14.71 -8.99 -13.22
C GLY A 173 -13.77 -9.36 -14.38
N LEU A 174 -12.44 -9.46 -14.20
CA LEU A 174 -11.57 -10.01 -15.26
C LEU A 174 -11.40 -11.54 -15.23
N LEU A 175 -11.85 -12.21 -14.15
CA LEU A 175 -11.73 -13.67 -13.99
C LEU A 175 -12.93 -14.47 -14.52
N SER A 176 -13.89 -13.83 -15.21
CA SER A 176 -14.98 -14.52 -15.91
C SER A 176 -14.83 -14.54 -17.44
N ALA A 177 -13.76 -13.96 -18.01
CA ALA A 177 -13.52 -13.94 -19.45
C ALA A 177 -12.43 -14.91 -19.94
N GLU A 178 -11.61 -15.51 -19.07
CA GLU A 178 -10.51 -16.39 -19.50
C GLU A 178 -10.65 -17.85 -19.02
N GLN A 179 -11.87 -18.39 -19.09
CA GLN A 179 -12.09 -19.83 -19.22
C GLN A 179 -13.08 -20.11 -20.35
N GLY A 180 -12.68 -19.80 -21.58
CA GLY A 180 -13.49 -20.09 -22.75
C GLY A 180 -12.84 -19.65 -24.05
N THR A 181 -12.02 -20.54 -24.61
CA THR A 181 -11.72 -20.63 -26.06
C THR A 181 -11.07 -19.44 -26.76
N ALA A 182 -9.77 -19.60 -27.01
CA ALA A 182 -9.18 -19.62 -28.36
C ALA A 182 -9.32 -18.39 -29.31
N LEU A 183 -8.13 -17.99 -29.76
CA LEU A 183 -7.76 -17.58 -31.13
C LEU A 183 -8.09 -16.15 -31.62
N GLU A 184 -7.02 -15.46 -32.02
CA GLU A 184 -6.89 -14.73 -33.29
C GLU A 184 -8.05 -13.81 -33.70
N ALA A 185 -8.10 -12.55 -33.25
CA ALA A 185 -8.75 -11.46 -34.02
C ALA A 185 -8.57 -10.05 -33.40
N VAL A 186 -7.35 -9.49 -33.30
CA VAL A 186 -7.22 -8.00 -33.20
C VAL A 186 -5.98 -7.42 -33.92
N ILE A 187 -5.10 -8.24 -34.52
CA ILE A 187 -3.94 -7.70 -35.28
C ILE A 187 -4.28 -7.38 -36.75
N ASP A 188 -5.53 -7.53 -37.19
CA ASP A 188 -5.92 -7.35 -38.60
C ASP A 188 -6.87 -6.16 -38.85
N THR A 189 -6.73 -5.07 -38.08
CA THR A 189 -7.50 -3.84 -38.36
C THR A 189 -6.70 -2.57 -38.13
N LEU A 190 -5.44 -2.57 -38.57
CA LEU A 190 -4.73 -1.36 -39.03
C LEU A 190 -3.75 -1.74 -40.15
N GLY A 191 -4.33 -2.19 -41.26
CA GLY A 191 -3.75 -2.11 -42.60
C GLY A 191 -4.47 -1.04 -43.40
#